data_AF-A0A6I5WMJ6-F1
#
_entry.id   AF-A0A6I5WMJ6-F1
#
_cell.length_a   1.000
_cell.length_b   1.000
_cell.length_c   1.000
_cell.angle_alpha   90.00
_cell.angle_beta   90.00
_cell.angle_gamma   90.00
#
_symmetry.space_group_name_H-M   'P 1'
#
loop_
_entity.id
_entity.type
_entity.pdbx_description
1 polymer ?
#
loop_
_entity_poly.entity_id
_entity_poly.type
_entity_poly.pdbx_seq_one_letter_code
_entity_poly.pdbx_strand_id
1 'polypeptide(L)'
;MIYVTGERLQAHHVRAATFDIRWRGLDPNQVYDYLHRIADELDRLHRDLATANTEAERIRQALRQWQSRHTGCRHTAPGSPNSRWPR
;
A
#
# COMPACT_ATOMS: atom_id res chain seq x y z
N MET A 1 5.43 11.86 22.93
CA MET A 1 5.79 11.56 21.53
C MET A 1 4.60 10.84 20.92
N ILE A 2 3.68 11.58 20.31
CA ILE A 2 2.41 11.01 19.81
C ILE A 2 2.65 10.64 18.34
N TYR A 3 2.85 9.34 18.09
CA TYR A 3 2.76 8.81 16.73
C TYR A 3 1.28 8.86 16.36
N VAL A 4 0.87 9.89 15.61
CA VAL A 4 -0.46 9.94 15.00
C VAL A 4 -0.56 8.74 14.08
N THR A 5 -1.26 7.72 14.53
CA THR A 5 -1.61 6.56 13.74
C THR A 5 -2.62 7.00 12.68
N GLY A 6 -2.10 7.26 11.48
CA GLY A 6 -2.68 6.69 10.28
C GLY A 6 -3.91 7.35 9.66
N GLU A 7 -4.40 8.50 10.13
CA GLU A 7 -5.24 9.33 9.27
C GLU A 7 -4.33 10.05 8.27
N ARG A 8 -4.05 9.37 7.16
CA ARG A 8 -3.27 9.95 6.07
C ARG A 8 -3.99 11.20 5.60
N LEU A 9 -3.35 12.35 5.77
CA LEU A 9 -3.81 13.62 5.24
C LEU A 9 -4.05 13.45 3.73
N GLN A 10 -5.31 13.49 3.32
CA GLN A 10 -5.71 13.37 1.93
C GLN A 10 -5.70 14.76 1.27
N ALA A 11 -5.47 14.80 -0.04
CA ALA A 11 -5.47 16.06 -0.79
C ALA A 11 -6.76 16.87 -0.59
N HIS A 12 -7.91 16.19 -0.48
CA HIS A 12 -9.20 16.85 -0.24
C HIS A 12 -9.27 17.58 1.11
N HIS A 13 -8.62 17.06 2.15
CA HIS A 13 -8.54 17.75 3.45
C HIS A 13 -7.71 19.04 3.33
N VAL A 14 -6.66 19.03 2.52
CA VAL A 14 -5.83 20.24 2.27
C VAL A 14 -6.61 21.27 1.45
N ARG A 15 -7.36 20.84 0.42
CA ARG A 15 -8.20 21.74 -0.40
C ARG A 15 -9.36 22.35 0.40
N ALA A 16 -9.89 21.64 1.39
CA ALA A 16 -10.99 22.10 2.22
C ALA A 16 -10.54 22.90 3.47
N ALA A 17 -9.23 23.02 3.70
CA ALA A 17 -8.72 23.74 4.87
C ALA A 17 -9.03 25.24 4.75
N THR A 18 -9.62 25.82 5.80
CA THR A 18 -9.94 27.25 5.89
C THR A 18 -9.20 27.87 7.06
N PHE A 19 -8.61 29.06 6.84
CA PHE A 19 -7.84 29.78 7.86
C PHE A 19 -8.44 31.16 8.12
N ASP A 20 -8.43 31.58 9.39
CA ASP A 20 -8.85 32.92 9.80
C ASP A 20 -7.84 33.98 9.36
N ILE A 21 -8.33 35.14 8.91
CA ILE A 21 -7.50 36.28 8.54
C ILE A 21 -7.13 37.09 9.79
N ARG A 22 -5.85 37.47 9.92
CA ARG A 22 -5.33 38.28 11.03
C ARG A 22 -4.58 39.51 10.48
N TRP A 23 -4.55 40.59 11.26
CA TRP A 23 -3.99 41.91 10.86
C TRP A 23 -2.49 41.89 10.48
N ARG A 24 -1.74 40.86 10.90
CA ARG A 24 -0.35 40.59 10.47
C ARG A 24 -0.18 39.17 9.87
N GLY A 25 -1.22 38.68 9.20
CA GLY A 25 -1.23 37.38 8.54
C GLY A 25 -0.51 37.39 7.18
N LEU A 26 -0.19 36.18 6.70
CA LEU A 26 0.21 35.97 5.32
C LEU A 26 -0.94 36.30 4.37
N ASP A 27 -0.61 36.68 3.14
CA ASP A 27 -1.60 36.87 2.06
C ASP A 27 -2.40 35.57 1.88
N PRO A 28 -3.73 35.58 2.13
CA PRO A 28 -4.56 34.39 2.01
C PRO A 28 -4.44 33.72 0.64
N ASN A 29 -4.30 34.49 -0.44
CA ASN A 29 -4.22 33.93 -1.79
C ASN A 29 -2.94 33.10 -1.97
N GLN A 30 -1.79 33.63 -1.52
CA GLN A 30 -0.52 32.88 -1.59
C GLN A 30 -0.55 31.60 -0.75
N VAL A 31 -1.23 31.65 0.40
CA VAL A 31 -1.42 30.46 1.24
C VAL A 31 -2.28 29.43 0.50
N TYR A 32 -3.41 29.82 -0.06
CA TYR A 32 -4.29 28.89 -0.78
C TYR A 32 -3.65 28.33 -2.06
N ASP A 33 -2.87 29.12 -2.81
CA ASP A 33 -2.13 28.65 -3.98
C ASP A 33 -1.09 27.60 -3.60
N TYR A 34 -0.35 27.84 -2.49
CA TYR A 34 0.62 26.89 -1.99
C TYR A 34 -0.04 25.59 -1.48
N LEU A 35 -1.17 25.71 -0.78
CA LEU A 35 -1.95 24.56 -0.33
C LEU A 35 -2.51 23.74 -1.50
N HIS A 36 -2.91 24.40 -2.59
CA HIS A 36 -3.37 23.71 -3.79
C HIS A 36 -2.24 22.87 -4.40
N ARG A 37 -1.03 23.42 -4.49
CA ARG A 37 0.15 22.68 -4.95
C ARG A 37 0.46 21.49 -4.04
N ILE A 38 0.40 21.66 -2.72
CA ILE A 38 0.59 20.56 -1.76
C ILE A 38 -0.48 19.48 -1.97
N ALA A 39 -1.74 19.86 -2.17
CA ALA A 39 -2.81 18.91 -2.42
C ALA A 39 -2.55 18.08 -3.69
N ASP A 40 -2.06 18.70 -4.76
CA ASP A 40 -1.71 17.99 -5.99
C ASP A 40 -0.54 17.03 -5.81
N GLU A 41 0.46 17.40 -5.01
CA GLU A 41 1.59 16.53 -4.67
C GLU A 41 1.15 15.34 -3.81
N LEU A 42 0.26 15.56 -2.82
CA LEU A 42 -0.33 14.48 -2.03
C LEU A 42 -1.15 13.52 -2.90
N ASP A 43 -1.93 14.05 -3.84
CA ASP A 43 -2.69 13.24 -4.80
C ASP A 43 -1.76 12.37 -5.66
N ARG A 44 -0.61 12.88 -6.09
CA ARG A 44 0.40 12.10 -6.84
C ARG A 44 0.98 10.99 -5.98
N LEU A 45 1.46 11.31 -4.77
CA LEU A 45 2.02 10.31 -3.86
C LEU A 45 1.03 9.22 -3.49
N HIS A 46 -0.25 9.57 -3.32
CA HIS A 46 -1.28 8.58 -3.00
C HIS A 46 -1.52 7.61 -4.17
N ARG A 47 -1.50 8.10 -5.42
CA ARG A 47 -1.60 7.25 -6.62
C ARG A 47 -0.41 6.33 -6.77
N ASP A 48 0.81 6.83 -6.54
CA ASP A 48 2.03 6.01 -6.63
C ASP A 48 2.01 4.91 -5.58
N LEU A 49 1.57 5.23 -4.37
CA LEU A 49 1.40 4.26 -3.30
C LEU A 49 0.35 3.20 -3.62
N ALA A 50 -0.79 3.60 -4.18
CA ALA A 50 -1.83 2.66 -4.61
C ALA A 50 -1.30 1.70 -5.69
N THR A 51 -0.51 2.22 -6.63
CA THR A 51 0.15 1.43 -7.68
C THR A 51 1.12 0.44 -7.07
N ALA A 52 2.04 0.89 -6.21
CA ALA A 52 3.03 0.03 -5.56
C ALA A 52 2.37 -1.05 -4.69
N ASN A 53 1.30 -0.71 -3.97
CA ASN A 53 0.53 -1.69 -3.19
C ASN A 53 -0.13 -2.73 -4.08
N THR A 54 -0.67 -2.32 -5.23
CA THR A 54 -1.29 -3.23 -6.21
C THR A 54 -0.25 -4.21 -6.78
N GLU A 55 0.94 -3.71 -7.12
CA GLU A 55 2.04 -4.54 -7.61
C GLU A 55 2.53 -5.53 -6.55
N ALA A 56 2.73 -5.05 -5.32
CA ALA A 56 3.10 -5.90 -4.19
C ALA A 56 2.06 -6.99 -3.93
N GLU A 57 0.77 -6.68 -4.06
CA GLU A 57 -0.30 -7.65 -3.89
C GLU A 57 -0.32 -8.70 -5.00
N ARG A 58 -0.09 -8.31 -6.25
CA ARG A 58 0.06 -9.25 -7.37
C ARG A 58 1.23 -10.22 -7.14
N ILE A 59 2.37 -9.71 -6.68
CA ILE A 59 3.54 -10.54 -6.33
C ILE A 59 3.18 -11.53 -5.22
N ARG A 60 2.55 -11.05 -4.12
CA ARG A 60 2.11 -11.92 -3.01
C ARG A 60 1.12 -12.98 -3.48
N GLN A 61 0.19 -12.65 -4.36
CA GLN A 61 -0.74 -13.61 -4.95
C GLN A 61 -0.03 -14.66 -5.79
N ALA A 62 0.89 -14.26 -6.67
CA ALA A 62 1.67 -15.18 -7.49
C ALA A 62 2.50 -16.15 -6.61
N LEU A 63 3.14 -15.64 -5.55
CA LEU A 63 3.86 -16.48 -4.59
C LEU A 63 2.94 -17.48 -3.89
N ARG A 64 1.78 -17.02 -3.39
CA ARG A 64 0.80 -17.92 -2.74
C ARG A 64 0.31 -19.01 -3.70
N GLN A 65 0.01 -18.67 -4.95
CA GLN A 65 -0.41 -19.65 -5.96
C GLN A 65 0.70 -20.66 -6.30
N TRP A 66 1.95 -20.21 -6.37
CA TRP A 66 3.09 -21.12 -6.55
C TRP A 66 3.26 -22.04 -5.34
N GLN A 67 3.21 -21.51 -4.11
CA GLN A 67 3.30 -22.29 -2.88
C GLN A 67 2.21 -23.35 -2.80
N SER A 68 0.94 -23.00 -3.05
CA SER A 68 -0.17 -23.96 -3.02
C SER A 68 0.01 -25.12 -4.00
N ARG A 69 0.52 -24.84 -5.21
CA ARG A 69 0.85 -25.88 -6.19
C ARG A 69 2.00 -26.76 -5.71
N HIS A 70 3.02 -26.17 -5.10
CA HIS A 70 4.21 -26.89 -4.63
C HIS A 70 3.98 -27.68 -3.33
N THR A 71 3.08 -27.24 -2.46
CA THR A 71 2.63 -28.00 -1.27
C THR A 71 1.78 -29.21 -1.66
N GLY A 72 1.00 -29.12 -2.76
CA GLY A 72 0.30 -30.27 -3.33
C GLY A 72 1.25 -31.37 -3.82
N CYS A 73 2.42 -31.01 -4.33
CA CYS A 73 3.44 -31.98 -4.77
C CYS A 73 4.18 -32.67 -3.60
N ARG A 74 4.14 -32.15 -2.36
CA ARG A 74 4.86 -32.73 -1.21
C ARG A 74 4.10 -33.82 -0.45
N HIS A 75 2.81 -34.05 -0.74
CA HIS A 75 1.98 -35.00 0.01
C HIS A 75 1.71 -36.34 -0.70
N THR A 76 2.08 -36.51 -1.98
CA THR A 76 1.98 -37.82 -2.66
C THR A 76 3.27 -38.61 -2.49
N ALA A 77 3.63 -38.90 -1.24
CA ALA A 77 4.42 -40.08 -0.93
C ALA A 77 3.63 -40.89 0.11
N PRO A 78 2.60 -41.67 -0.31
CA PRO A 78 2.15 -42.77 0.52
C PRO A 78 3.34 -43.73 0.67
N GLY A 79 3.75 -43.97 1.91
CA GLY A 79 4.93 -44.75 2.27
C GLY A 79 4.98 -46.15 1.64
N SER A 80 6.19 -46.51 1.19
CA SER A 80 7.04 -47.64 1.64
C SER A 80 6.39 -48.76 2.49
N PRO A 81 6.91 -50.03 2.59
CA PRO A 81 7.96 -50.75 1.84
C PRO A 81 7.59 -52.21 1.41
N ASN A 82 8.49 -52.87 0.66
CA ASN A 82 8.94 -54.27 0.83
C ASN A 82 8.71 -55.31 -0.31
N SER A 83 9.84 -55.95 -0.65
CA SER A 83 10.06 -57.30 -1.18
C SER A 83 9.24 -57.81 -2.39
N ARG A 84 9.79 -57.64 -3.61
CA ARG A 84 9.47 -58.55 -4.72
C ARG A 84 10.57 -58.57 -5.79
N TRP A 85 11.66 -59.29 -5.52
CA TRP A 85 12.56 -59.79 -6.55
C TRP A 85 12.83 -61.28 -6.27
N PRO A 86 12.30 -62.22 -7.09
CA PRO A 86 12.75 -63.59 -7.07
C PRO A 86 14.00 -63.74 -7.96
N ARG A 87 14.98 -64.49 -7.47
CA ARG A 87 16.15 -64.96 -8.24
C ARG A 87 15.76 -66.10 -9.18
#